data_AF-A2A128-F1
#
_entry.id   AF-A2A128-F1
#
_cell.length_a   1.000
_cell.length_b   1.000
_cell.length_c   1.000
_cell.angle_alpha   90.00
_cell.angle_beta   90.00
_cell.angle_gamma   90.00
#
_symmetry.space_group_name_H-M   'P 1'
#
loop_
_entity.id
_entity.type
_entity.pdbx_description
1 polymer ?
#
loop_
_entity_poly.entity_id
_entity_poly.type
_entity_poly.pdbx_seq_one_letter_code
_entity_poly.pdbx_strand_id
1 'polypeptide(L)'
;MVYLSVIIFTLLLNSRVLRSAETVVTCDGFVQRLSCDSGVIHVNSATFGRTNSNICSVGRPQGQTVNTQCSMVVPEVSKRCDGLSVCELNTQGLAARDPCDGTYKYYTTNYICITAEKSLTCHGGYAYLKCESGTIQINTAHYGRTNKFTCSEGRPSSELQNSNCYSPNALAPVSKSCNGLESCELFATQTVFTDPCVGTYKYLTVSYFCLPTALRSSVICENANNTLICEQGTVINIHTANYGRTDRSTCSIRRPASQTAKTDCYSSNSQPIVTDECEGINICVLVASNAVFSDPCVGTAKFLYVSYSCVAI
;
A
#
# COMPACT_ATOMS: atom_id res chain seq x y z
N MET A 1 -5.04 13.28 -2.92
CA MET A 1 -4.78 12.05 -2.13
C MET A 1 -3.95 11.02 -2.89
N VAL A 2 -4.23 10.70 -4.16
CA VAL A 2 -3.47 9.68 -4.94
C VAL A 2 -1.96 9.94 -4.97
N TYR A 3 -1.52 11.19 -5.18
CA TYR A 3 -0.10 11.56 -5.20
C TYR A 3 0.62 11.31 -3.87
N LEU A 4 -0.04 11.65 -2.74
CA LEU A 4 0.53 11.45 -1.41
C LEU A 4 0.63 9.95 -1.07
N SER A 5 -0.37 9.15 -1.44
CA SER A 5 -0.33 7.68 -1.31
C SER A 5 0.85 7.06 -2.08
N VAL A 6 1.17 7.57 -3.26
CA VAL A 6 2.30 7.07 -4.07
C VAL A 6 3.64 7.47 -3.44
N ILE A 7 3.76 8.70 -2.92
CA ILE A 7 4.95 9.18 -2.19
C ILE A 7 5.24 8.32 -0.97
N ILE A 8 4.21 8.05 -0.17
CA ILE A 8 4.28 7.18 0.99
C ILE A 8 4.69 5.76 0.57
N PHE A 9 4.12 5.25 -0.52
CA PHE A 9 4.49 3.93 -1.00
C PHE A 9 5.96 3.86 -1.45
N THR A 10 6.48 4.90 -2.12
CA THR A 10 7.90 5.01 -2.47
C THR A 10 8.82 5.17 -1.25
N LEU A 11 8.40 5.91 -0.23
CA LEU A 11 9.08 6.00 1.07
C LEU A 11 9.26 4.63 1.70
N LEU A 12 8.21 3.84 1.65
CA LEU A 12 8.16 2.51 2.21
C LEU A 12 9.03 1.53 1.43
N LEU A 13 9.08 1.59 0.10
CA LEU A 13 9.92 0.73 -0.73
C LEU A 13 11.44 0.93 -0.51
N ASN A 14 11.86 2.10 -0.03
CA ASN A 14 13.27 2.53 0.03
C ASN A 14 13.90 2.47 1.44
N SER A 15 13.15 2.07 2.47
CA SER A 15 13.69 1.88 3.82
C SER A 15 14.57 0.62 3.84
N ARG A 16 15.79 0.69 4.42
CA ARG A 16 16.89 -0.30 4.42
C ARG A 16 16.57 -1.72 4.95
N VAL A 17 15.30 -2.06 5.17
CA VAL A 17 14.86 -3.42 5.47
C VAL A 17 14.55 -4.11 4.15
N LEU A 18 15.27 -5.17 3.83
CA LEU A 18 14.97 -6.07 2.70
C LEU A 18 13.50 -6.52 2.83
N ARG A 19 12.59 -5.88 2.08
CA ARG A 19 11.19 -6.31 2.00
C ARG A 19 11.14 -7.45 1.01
N SER A 20 11.20 -8.68 1.52
CA SER A 20 11.01 -9.85 0.68
C SER A 20 9.58 -9.81 0.15
N ALA A 21 9.43 -9.71 -1.17
CA ALA A 21 8.13 -9.94 -1.79
C ALA A 21 7.75 -11.41 -1.56
N GLU A 22 6.61 -11.63 -0.93
CA GLU A 22 6.08 -12.95 -0.65
C GLU A 22 5.06 -13.34 -1.70
N THR A 23 5.10 -14.60 -2.14
CA THR A 23 4.10 -15.17 -3.04
C THR A 23 3.39 -16.31 -2.34
N VAL A 24 2.09 -16.15 -2.12
CA VAL A 24 1.23 -17.17 -1.53
C VAL A 24 0.33 -17.75 -2.60
N VAL A 25 0.30 -19.08 -2.67
CA VAL A 25 -0.59 -19.84 -3.55
C VAL A 25 -1.62 -20.57 -2.71
N THR A 26 -2.90 -20.38 -3.00
CA THR A 26 -4.02 -21.04 -2.31
C THR A 26 -4.92 -21.73 -3.32
N CYS A 27 -5.09 -23.04 -3.22
CA CYS A 27 -6.00 -23.77 -4.10
C CYS A 27 -7.44 -23.31 -3.91
N ASP A 28 -8.24 -23.31 -4.97
CA ASP A 28 -9.64 -22.89 -4.88
C ASP A 28 -10.43 -23.74 -3.89
N GLY A 29 -11.22 -23.08 -3.04
CA GLY A 29 -11.98 -23.68 -1.93
C GLY A 29 -11.25 -23.75 -0.59
N PHE A 30 -9.99 -23.34 -0.51
CA PHE A 30 -9.23 -23.25 0.74
C PHE A 30 -9.18 -21.82 1.30
N VAL A 31 -8.83 -21.68 2.58
CA VAL A 31 -8.62 -20.37 3.20
C VAL A 31 -7.25 -19.85 2.82
N GLN A 32 -7.20 -18.64 2.27
CA GLN A 32 -5.97 -17.93 1.99
C GLN A 32 -5.53 -17.18 3.25
N ARG A 33 -4.26 -17.28 3.63
CA ARG A 33 -3.68 -16.58 4.78
C ARG A 33 -2.44 -15.80 4.36
N LEU A 34 -2.45 -14.49 4.60
CA LEU A 34 -1.32 -13.58 4.44
C LEU A 34 -0.90 -13.07 5.82
N SER A 35 0.39 -12.90 6.06
CA SER A 35 0.89 -12.52 7.39
C SER A 35 2.16 -11.69 7.29
N CYS A 36 2.28 -10.71 8.18
CA CYS A 36 3.48 -9.91 8.37
C CYS A 36 3.90 -9.97 9.84
N ASP A 37 5.12 -10.46 10.10
CA ASP A 37 5.70 -10.49 11.45
C ASP A 37 5.88 -9.07 12.01
N SER A 38 6.22 -8.12 11.14
CA SER A 38 6.28 -6.69 11.44
C SER A 38 5.58 -5.87 10.37
N GLY A 39 4.90 -4.79 10.80
CA GLY A 39 4.16 -3.91 9.92
C GLY A 39 2.78 -4.45 9.50
N VAL A 40 2.41 -4.14 8.24
CA VAL A 40 1.12 -4.47 7.62
C VAL A 40 1.30 -4.95 6.18
N ILE A 41 0.35 -5.74 5.70
CA ILE A 41 0.28 -6.27 4.35
C ILE A 41 0.03 -5.13 3.35
N HIS A 42 0.74 -5.18 2.22
CA HIS A 42 0.41 -4.47 1.00
C HIS A 42 0.45 -5.43 -0.18
N VAL A 43 -0.70 -5.67 -0.80
CA VAL A 43 -0.85 -6.59 -1.91
C VAL A 43 -0.46 -5.91 -3.22
N ASN A 44 0.62 -6.39 -3.83
CA ASN A 44 1.08 -5.92 -5.14
C ASN A 44 0.19 -6.46 -6.26
N SER A 45 -0.17 -7.74 -6.18
CA SER A 45 -1.05 -8.37 -7.16
C SER A 45 -1.74 -9.61 -6.57
N ALA A 46 -2.93 -9.88 -7.06
CA ALA A 46 -3.64 -11.12 -6.78
C ALA A 46 -4.35 -11.60 -8.04
N THR A 47 -4.18 -12.88 -8.37
CA THR A 47 -4.79 -13.49 -9.55
C THR A 47 -5.49 -14.79 -9.19
N PHE A 48 -6.59 -15.08 -9.87
CA PHE A 48 -7.32 -16.35 -9.79
C PHE A 48 -7.32 -17.03 -11.15
N GLY A 49 -6.93 -18.30 -11.20
CA GLY A 49 -6.83 -19.05 -12.44
C GLY A 49 -5.91 -20.25 -12.31
N ARG A 50 -5.28 -20.65 -13.41
CA ARG A 50 -4.22 -21.65 -13.48
C ARG A 50 -3.18 -21.20 -14.48
N THR A 51 -1.95 -21.06 -14.01
CA THR A 51 -0.75 -20.70 -14.80
C THR A 51 0.31 -21.80 -14.83
N ASN A 52 0.11 -22.87 -14.06
CA ASN A 52 1.03 -23.99 -13.91
C ASN A 52 0.22 -25.29 -13.74
N SER A 53 0.61 -26.34 -14.47
CA SER A 53 -0.08 -27.63 -14.47
C SER A 53 0.12 -28.43 -13.18
N ASN A 54 1.20 -28.17 -12.46
CA ASN A 54 1.61 -28.96 -11.28
C ASN A 54 1.05 -28.40 -9.97
N ILE A 55 0.83 -27.08 -9.90
CA ILE A 55 0.25 -26.43 -8.72
C ILE A 55 -1.20 -26.89 -8.51
N CYS A 56 -1.55 -27.27 -7.29
CA CYS A 56 -2.90 -27.72 -6.93
C CYS A 56 -3.43 -28.84 -7.86
N SER A 57 -2.58 -29.81 -8.21
CA SER A 57 -2.88 -30.87 -9.19
C SER A 57 -3.19 -32.23 -8.58
N VAL A 58 -2.80 -32.46 -7.32
CA VAL A 58 -2.96 -33.76 -6.64
C VAL A 58 -4.43 -34.16 -6.60
N GLY A 59 -4.74 -35.37 -7.08
CA GLY A 59 -6.09 -35.92 -7.13
C GLY A 59 -7.03 -35.29 -8.17
N ARG A 60 -6.51 -34.45 -9.08
CA ARG A 60 -7.31 -33.79 -10.13
C ARG A 60 -7.19 -34.52 -11.48
N PRO A 61 -8.29 -34.65 -12.24
CA PRO A 61 -8.23 -35.15 -13.62
C PRO A 61 -7.35 -34.28 -14.51
N GLN A 62 -6.63 -34.89 -15.45
CA GLN A 62 -5.72 -34.18 -16.36
C GLN A 62 -6.43 -33.06 -17.14
N GLY A 63 -7.68 -33.28 -17.55
CA GLY A 63 -8.48 -32.26 -18.23
C GLY A 63 -8.66 -30.95 -17.43
N GLN A 64 -8.56 -31.01 -16.09
CA GLN A 64 -8.69 -29.84 -15.22
C GLN A 64 -7.36 -29.09 -14.97
N THR A 65 -6.22 -29.66 -15.38
CA THR A 65 -4.88 -29.11 -15.06
C THR A 65 -4.06 -28.68 -16.28
N VAL A 66 -4.49 -29.04 -17.49
CA VAL A 66 -3.77 -28.71 -18.74
C VAL A 66 -3.93 -27.26 -19.20
N ASN A 67 -5.05 -26.61 -18.89
CA ASN A 67 -5.27 -25.22 -19.27
C ASN A 67 -4.51 -24.28 -18.32
N THR A 68 -3.29 -23.90 -18.71
CA THR A 68 -2.44 -22.96 -17.97
C THR A 68 -2.48 -21.53 -18.52
N GLN A 69 -3.33 -21.27 -19.52
CA GLN A 69 -3.56 -19.93 -20.06
C GLN A 69 -4.85 -19.35 -19.48
N CYS A 70 -5.03 -19.54 -18.17
CA CYS A 70 -6.20 -19.08 -17.44
C CYS A 70 -5.77 -18.21 -16.26
N SER A 71 -6.05 -16.91 -16.31
CA SER A 71 -5.80 -16.02 -15.18
C SER A 71 -6.66 -14.78 -15.28
N MET A 72 -7.16 -14.31 -14.15
CA MET A 72 -7.78 -13.00 -14.00
C MET A 72 -7.32 -12.33 -12.72
N VAL A 73 -7.25 -11.01 -12.71
CA VAL A 73 -6.91 -10.22 -11.51
C VAL A 73 -8.08 -10.24 -10.53
N VAL A 74 -7.78 -10.32 -9.23
CA VAL A 74 -8.76 -10.27 -8.13
C VAL A 74 -8.42 -9.10 -7.20
N PRO A 75 -8.94 -7.90 -7.46
CA PRO A 75 -8.70 -6.72 -6.62
C PRO A 75 -9.26 -6.84 -5.21
N GLU A 76 -10.16 -7.80 -4.97
CA GLU A 76 -10.82 -7.97 -3.68
C GLU A 76 -9.86 -8.43 -2.57
N VAL A 77 -8.75 -9.08 -2.94
CA VAL A 77 -7.70 -9.49 -1.98
C VAL A 77 -7.03 -8.25 -1.36
N SER A 78 -6.57 -7.29 -2.18
CA SER A 78 -5.89 -6.08 -1.68
C SER A 78 -6.84 -5.23 -0.84
N LYS A 79 -8.07 -5.02 -1.31
CA LYS A 79 -9.08 -4.27 -0.55
C LYS A 79 -9.29 -4.80 0.87
N ARG A 80 -9.29 -6.13 1.03
CA ARG A 80 -9.58 -6.77 2.33
C ARG A 80 -8.34 -6.99 3.19
N CYS A 81 -7.16 -7.11 2.59
CA CYS A 81 -5.93 -7.43 3.33
C CYS A 81 -5.02 -6.22 3.59
N ASP A 82 -5.07 -5.18 2.76
CA ASP A 82 -4.14 -4.06 2.88
C ASP A 82 -4.28 -3.37 4.24
N GLY A 83 -3.14 -3.17 4.92
CA GLY A 83 -3.08 -2.57 6.24
C GLY A 83 -3.39 -3.50 7.42
N LEU A 84 -3.68 -4.78 7.17
CA LEU A 84 -3.76 -5.79 8.22
C LEU A 84 -2.39 -6.45 8.45
N SER A 85 -2.14 -6.95 9.65
CA SER A 85 -0.93 -7.78 9.90
C SER A 85 -1.16 -9.25 9.60
N VAL A 86 -2.40 -9.72 9.75
CA VAL A 86 -2.83 -11.05 9.36
C VAL A 86 -4.15 -10.90 8.61
N CYS A 87 -4.24 -11.51 7.43
CA CYS A 87 -5.44 -11.51 6.62
C CYS A 87 -5.80 -12.95 6.28
N GLU A 88 -7.01 -13.38 6.66
CA GLU A 88 -7.56 -14.69 6.31
C GLU A 88 -8.80 -14.49 5.46
N LEU A 89 -8.78 -15.02 4.24
CA LEU A 89 -9.87 -14.89 3.27
C LEU A 89 -10.39 -16.27 2.88
N ASN A 90 -11.71 -16.43 2.91
CA ASN A 90 -12.33 -17.54 2.20
C ASN A 90 -12.26 -17.27 0.69
N THR A 91 -11.67 -18.18 -0.06
CA THR A 91 -11.52 -18.06 -1.52
C THR A 91 -12.84 -18.26 -2.27
N GLN A 92 -13.85 -18.90 -1.65
CA GLN A 92 -15.17 -19.06 -2.25
C GLN A 92 -15.88 -17.71 -2.41
N GLY A 93 -16.19 -17.34 -3.66
CA GLY A 93 -16.90 -16.11 -3.99
C GLY A 93 -16.04 -14.84 -3.94
N LEU A 94 -14.72 -14.98 -3.82
CA LEU A 94 -13.79 -13.84 -3.82
C LEU A 94 -13.53 -13.31 -5.25
N ALA A 95 -13.47 -14.22 -6.24
CA ALA A 95 -13.47 -13.87 -7.66
C ALA A 95 -14.88 -13.56 -8.16
N ALA A 96 -15.03 -12.48 -8.92
CA ALA A 96 -16.34 -12.04 -9.43
C ALA A 96 -16.95 -12.98 -10.48
N ARG A 97 -16.14 -13.78 -11.17
CA ARG A 97 -16.56 -14.76 -12.18
C ARG A 97 -15.52 -15.87 -12.31
N ASP A 98 -15.91 -16.97 -12.94
CA ASP A 98 -14.98 -18.02 -13.36
C ASP A 98 -14.22 -17.57 -14.63
N PRO A 99 -12.87 -17.53 -14.61
CA PRO A 99 -12.09 -17.20 -15.80
C PRO A 99 -11.99 -18.34 -16.83
N CYS A 100 -12.22 -19.59 -16.42
CA CYS A 100 -12.08 -20.76 -17.30
C CYS A 100 -12.85 -21.97 -16.75
N ASP A 101 -14.03 -22.22 -17.33
CA ASP A 101 -14.89 -23.34 -16.95
C ASP A 101 -14.17 -24.69 -17.12
N GLY A 102 -14.43 -25.62 -16.20
CA GLY A 102 -13.85 -26.97 -16.21
C GLY A 102 -12.36 -27.04 -15.84
N THR A 103 -11.68 -25.91 -15.65
CA THR A 103 -10.30 -25.87 -15.18
C THR A 103 -10.28 -25.66 -13.66
N TYR A 104 -9.50 -26.46 -12.92
CA TYR A 104 -9.36 -26.28 -11.48
C TYR A 104 -8.38 -25.14 -11.21
N LYS A 105 -8.75 -24.17 -10.38
CA LYS A 105 -8.04 -22.90 -10.23
C LYS A 105 -7.36 -22.77 -8.86
N TYR A 106 -6.51 -21.78 -8.73
CA TYR A 106 -5.88 -21.35 -7.49
C TYR A 106 -5.67 -19.84 -7.51
N TYR A 107 -5.61 -19.26 -6.31
CA TYR A 107 -5.20 -17.88 -6.10
C TYR A 107 -3.67 -17.82 -6.01
N THR A 108 -3.08 -16.84 -6.67
CA THR A 108 -1.68 -16.45 -6.49
C THR A 108 -1.67 -15.01 -6.04
N THR A 109 -1.08 -14.72 -4.87
CA THR A 109 -1.02 -13.37 -4.32
C THR A 109 0.41 -13.00 -4.02
N ASN A 110 0.87 -11.90 -4.62
CA ASN A 110 2.15 -11.28 -4.34
C ASN A 110 1.92 -10.07 -3.42
N TYR A 111 2.62 -10.02 -2.30
CA TYR A 111 2.52 -8.93 -1.34
C TYR A 111 3.87 -8.63 -0.69
N ILE A 112 3.94 -7.49 -0.04
CA ILE A 112 5.07 -7.07 0.80
C ILE A 112 4.54 -6.67 2.17
N CYS A 113 5.43 -6.70 3.16
CA CYS A 113 5.16 -6.14 4.49
C CYS A 113 5.73 -4.73 4.57
N ILE A 114 4.88 -3.78 4.97
CA ILE A 114 5.23 -2.37 5.09
C ILE A 114 5.17 -1.93 6.55
N THR A 115 6.19 -1.22 7.02
CA THR A 115 6.23 -0.70 8.39
C THR A 115 5.17 0.39 8.56
N ALA A 116 4.13 0.11 9.35
CA ALA A 116 3.04 1.02 9.66
C ALA A 116 2.55 0.79 11.09
N GLU A 117 2.08 1.84 11.73
CA GLU A 117 1.32 1.76 12.97
C GLU A 117 -0.07 1.21 12.72
N LYS A 118 -0.63 0.54 13.73
CA LYS A 118 -1.94 -0.13 13.66
C LYS A 118 -2.80 0.29 14.82
N SER A 119 -4.08 0.53 14.56
CA SER A 119 -5.09 0.75 15.58
C SER A 119 -6.32 -0.11 15.29
N LEU A 120 -6.85 -0.73 16.34
CA LEU A 120 -8.05 -1.56 16.28
C LEU A 120 -9.01 -1.09 17.36
N THR A 121 -10.25 -0.78 16.95
CA THR A 121 -11.27 -0.24 17.84
C THR A 121 -12.60 -0.93 17.57
N CYS A 122 -13.16 -1.57 18.58
CA CYS A 122 -14.49 -2.19 18.48
C CYS A 122 -15.57 -1.13 18.27
N HIS A 123 -16.67 -1.51 17.61
CA HIS A 123 -17.81 -0.60 17.40
C HIS A 123 -18.30 -0.02 18.73
N GLY A 124 -18.48 1.30 18.77
CA GLY A 124 -18.86 2.05 19.97
C GLY A 124 -17.67 2.51 20.83
N GLY A 125 -16.43 2.22 20.42
CA GLY A 125 -15.21 2.72 21.07
C GLY A 125 -14.62 3.96 20.39
N TYR A 126 -13.60 4.53 21.03
CA TYR A 126 -12.79 5.62 20.48
C TYR A 126 -11.44 5.09 20.02
N ALA A 127 -11.08 5.39 18.77
CA ALA A 127 -9.76 5.13 18.22
C ALA A 127 -8.86 6.32 18.51
N TYR A 128 -7.74 6.06 19.17
CA TYR A 128 -6.70 7.05 19.44
C TYR A 128 -5.49 6.73 18.56
N LEU A 129 -5.17 7.64 17.65
CA LEU A 129 -3.97 7.57 16.82
C LEU A 129 -2.99 8.62 17.33
N LYS A 130 -1.71 8.26 17.41
CA LYS A 130 -0.67 9.19 17.89
C LYS A 130 0.67 8.84 17.29
N CYS A 131 1.41 9.86 16.87
CA CYS A 131 2.81 9.76 16.53
C CYS A 131 3.67 10.28 17.69
N GLU A 132 4.73 9.56 18.05
CA GLU A 132 5.71 10.05 19.04
C GLU A 132 6.48 11.26 18.50
N SER A 133 6.75 11.24 17.19
CA SER A 133 7.30 12.35 16.43
C SER A 133 6.65 12.37 15.05
N GLY A 134 6.37 13.56 14.54
CA GLY A 134 5.74 13.71 13.24
C GLY A 134 4.22 13.80 13.28
N THR A 135 3.62 13.65 12.10
CA THR A 135 2.20 13.78 11.83
C THR A 135 1.66 12.48 11.25
N ILE A 136 0.41 12.20 11.56
CA ILE A 136 -0.31 11.03 11.11
C ILE A 136 -0.57 11.15 9.62
N GLN A 137 -0.34 10.05 8.93
CA GLN A 137 -0.78 9.85 7.56
C GLN A 137 -1.45 8.49 7.44
N ILE A 138 -2.76 8.51 7.23
CA ILE A 138 -3.56 7.29 7.11
C ILE A 138 -3.16 6.54 5.84
N ASN A 139 -2.90 5.24 6.02
CA ASN A 139 -2.59 4.28 4.97
C ASN A 139 -3.86 3.56 4.51
N THR A 140 -4.50 2.84 5.44
CA THR A 140 -5.80 2.20 5.23
C THR A 140 -6.70 2.41 6.42
N ALA A 141 -8.00 2.38 6.19
CA ALA A 141 -8.98 2.26 7.25
C ALA A 141 -10.15 1.41 6.77
N HIS A 142 -10.55 0.46 7.59
CA HIS A 142 -11.63 -0.48 7.30
C HIS A 142 -12.56 -0.56 8.49
N TYR A 143 -13.85 -0.35 8.23
CA TYR A 143 -14.89 -0.50 9.25
C TYR A 143 -15.80 -1.64 8.84
N GLY A 144 -15.87 -2.69 9.67
CA GLY A 144 -16.56 -3.93 9.30
C GLY A 144 -16.19 -5.09 10.20
N ARG A 145 -16.17 -6.30 9.65
CA ARG A 145 -15.71 -7.53 10.30
C ARG A 145 -15.11 -8.48 9.26
N THR A 146 -13.84 -8.81 9.44
CA THR A 146 -13.07 -9.74 8.59
C THR A 146 -12.83 -11.10 9.23
N ASN A 147 -13.12 -11.27 10.53
CA ASN A 147 -12.98 -12.53 11.24
C ASN A 147 -13.93 -12.62 12.46
N LYS A 148 -14.08 -13.83 13.02
CA LYS A 148 -15.03 -14.12 14.11
C LYS A 148 -14.52 -13.79 15.51
N PHE A 149 -13.21 -13.57 15.68
CA PHE A 149 -12.55 -13.51 16.99
C PHE A 149 -12.26 -12.08 17.45
N THR A 150 -11.98 -11.16 16.53
CA THR A 150 -11.76 -9.76 16.84
C THR A 150 -13.04 -9.14 17.40
N CYS A 151 -12.94 -8.45 18.55
CA CYS A 151 -14.07 -7.80 19.20
C CYS A 151 -15.27 -8.74 19.40
N SER A 152 -15.01 -9.98 19.85
CA SER A 152 -16.05 -11.02 20.04
C SER A 152 -16.50 -11.20 21.48
N GLU A 153 -15.76 -10.67 22.45
CA GLU A 153 -16.06 -10.85 23.87
C GLU A 153 -17.45 -10.32 24.22
N GLY A 154 -18.26 -11.16 24.88
CA GLY A 154 -19.63 -10.82 25.27
C GLY A 154 -20.64 -10.68 24.13
N ARG A 155 -20.27 -11.02 22.88
CA ARG A 155 -21.13 -10.84 21.70
C ARG A 155 -21.88 -12.14 21.32
N PRO A 156 -23.16 -12.05 20.92
CA PRO A 156 -23.89 -13.19 20.38
C PRO A 156 -23.23 -13.76 19.11
N SER A 157 -23.24 -15.09 18.97
CA SER A 157 -22.66 -15.77 17.81
C SER A 157 -23.23 -15.27 16.47
N SER A 158 -24.50 -14.88 16.42
CA SER A 158 -25.16 -14.33 15.22
C SER A 158 -24.50 -13.04 14.71
N GLU A 159 -24.01 -12.18 15.61
CA GLU A 159 -23.34 -10.92 15.26
C GLU A 159 -21.91 -11.12 14.74
N LEU A 160 -21.35 -12.32 14.91
CA LEU A 160 -19.94 -12.64 14.61
C LEU A 160 -19.77 -13.48 13.33
N GLN A 161 -20.85 -14.04 12.76
CA GLN A 161 -20.74 -14.98 11.63
C GLN A 161 -20.26 -14.32 10.33
N ASN A 162 -20.68 -13.09 10.08
CA ASN A 162 -20.35 -12.41 8.82
C ASN A 162 -18.93 -11.81 8.88
N SER A 163 -17.96 -12.61 8.43
CA SER A 163 -16.56 -12.20 8.24
C SER A 163 -16.28 -11.62 6.85
N ASN A 164 -17.30 -11.47 6.01
CA ASN A 164 -17.22 -10.82 4.70
C ASN A 164 -17.75 -9.39 4.75
N CYS A 165 -17.77 -8.80 5.94
CA CYS A 165 -18.27 -7.46 6.15
C CYS A 165 -17.15 -6.44 6.00
N TYR A 166 -17.20 -5.67 4.92
CA TYR A 166 -16.15 -4.72 4.59
C TYR A 166 -16.74 -3.40 4.10
N SER A 167 -16.25 -2.28 4.64
CA SER A 167 -16.60 -0.94 4.15
C SER A 167 -15.38 -0.27 3.50
N PRO A 168 -15.39 -0.06 2.16
CA PRO A 168 -14.32 0.68 1.47
C PRO A 168 -14.29 2.17 1.83
N ASN A 169 -15.35 2.68 2.46
CA ASN A 169 -15.56 4.11 2.64
C ASN A 169 -14.99 4.64 3.96
N ALA A 170 -14.35 3.81 4.79
CA ALA A 170 -13.79 4.26 6.06
C ALA A 170 -12.51 5.10 5.88
N LEU A 171 -11.75 4.91 4.79
CA LEU A 171 -10.50 5.65 4.56
C LEU A 171 -10.70 7.17 4.49
N ALA A 172 -11.72 7.65 3.77
CA ALA A 172 -11.96 9.07 3.57
C ALA A 172 -12.26 9.84 4.87
N PRO A 173 -13.24 9.44 5.72
CA PRO A 173 -13.51 10.12 6.99
C PRO A 173 -12.33 10.04 7.97
N VAL A 174 -11.65 8.90 8.08
CA VAL A 174 -10.46 8.79 8.96
C VAL A 174 -9.34 9.71 8.47
N SER A 175 -9.06 9.70 7.17
CA SER A 175 -8.05 10.58 6.55
C SER A 175 -8.36 12.05 6.78
N LYS A 176 -9.62 12.45 6.61
CA LYS A 176 -10.05 13.83 6.80
C LYS A 176 -9.86 14.30 8.24
N SER A 177 -10.11 13.42 9.21
CA SER A 177 -10.00 13.78 10.62
C SER A 177 -8.57 13.74 11.15
N CYS A 178 -7.71 12.87 10.62
CA CYS A 178 -6.41 12.58 11.26
C CYS A 178 -5.17 12.99 10.46
N ASN A 179 -5.23 13.10 9.14
CA ASN A 179 -4.02 13.41 8.36
C ASN A 179 -3.43 14.76 8.76
N GLY A 180 -2.11 14.80 8.96
CA GLY A 180 -1.36 16.01 9.31
C GLY A 180 -1.40 16.38 10.80
N LEU A 181 -2.09 15.61 11.64
CA LEU A 181 -2.12 15.83 13.09
C LEU A 181 -1.11 14.94 13.81
N GLU A 182 -0.53 15.38 14.92
CA GLU A 182 0.32 14.53 15.77
C GLU A 182 -0.49 13.45 16.50
N SER A 183 -1.72 13.78 16.86
CA SER A 183 -2.68 12.86 17.48
C SER A 183 -4.10 13.12 17.00
N CYS A 184 -4.92 12.07 16.94
CA CYS A 184 -6.29 12.12 16.47
C CYS A 184 -7.17 11.17 17.30
N GLU A 185 -8.40 11.59 17.60
CA GLU A 185 -9.43 10.76 18.22
C GLU A 185 -10.62 10.60 17.26
N LEU A 186 -11.13 9.38 17.13
CA LEU A 186 -12.25 9.04 16.25
C LEU A 186 -13.24 8.11 16.93
N PHE A 187 -14.53 8.40 16.81
CA PHE A 187 -15.57 7.53 17.33
C PHE A 187 -15.97 6.44 16.32
N ALA A 188 -15.75 5.17 16.66
CA ALA A 188 -15.97 4.02 15.77
C ALA A 188 -17.46 3.62 15.69
N THR A 189 -18.30 4.48 15.11
CA THR A 189 -19.74 4.25 15.02
C THR A 189 -20.33 4.55 13.65
N GLN A 190 -21.60 4.16 13.48
CA GLN A 190 -22.34 4.32 12.24
C GLN A 190 -22.65 5.78 11.86
N THR A 191 -22.44 6.74 12.77
CA THR A 191 -22.57 8.18 12.48
C THR A 191 -21.40 8.70 11.67
N VAL A 192 -20.23 8.08 11.82
CA VAL A 192 -19.00 8.40 11.08
C VAL A 192 -18.85 7.51 9.85
N PHE A 193 -19.25 6.24 9.97
CA PHE A 193 -19.08 5.23 8.93
C PHE A 193 -20.43 4.66 8.50
N THR A 194 -20.76 4.67 7.21
CA THR A 194 -21.94 3.96 6.70
C THR A 194 -21.88 2.48 7.11
N ASP A 195 -22.99 1.93 7.62
CA ASP A 195 -23.06 0.52 8.02
C ASP A 195 -22.96 -0.40 6.80
N PRO A 196 -21.86 -1.18 6.65
CA PRO A 196 -21.70 -2.10 5.52
C PRO A 196 -22.50 -3.41 5.68
N CYS A 197 -22.95 -3.74 6.88
CA CYS A 197 -23.52 -5.06 7.21
C CYS A 197 -24.39 -4.99 8.48
N VAL A 198 -25.67 -4.63 8.31
CA VAL A 198 -26.63 -4.53 9.42
C VAL A 198 -26.73 -5.86 10.18
N GLY A 199 -26.78 -5.80 11.51
CA GLY A 199 -26.86 -6.97 12.39
C GLY A 199 -25.53 -7.69 12.64
N THR A 200 -24.44 -7.25 12.03
CA THR A 200 -23.08 -7.72 12.34
C THR A 200 -22.38 -6.72 13.25
N TYR A 201 -21.76 -7.20 14.33
CA TYR A 201 -20.96 -6.34 15.21
C TYR A 201 -19.62 -6.05 14.56
N LYS A 202 -19.21 -4.79 14.50
CA LYS A 202 -18.11 -4.31 13.67
C LYS A 202 -16.92 -3.83 14.50
N TYR A 203 -15.83 -3.55 13.83
CA TYR A 203 -14.65 -2.88 14.35
C TYR A 203 -14.01 -2.02 13.26
N LEU A 204 -13.33 -0.97 13.68
CA LEU A 204 -12.48 -0.12 12.86
C LEU A 204 -11.05 -0.62 12.98
N THR A 205 -10.41 -0.95 11.86
CA THR A 205 -8.96 -1.13 11.77
C THR A 205 -8.37 0.02 10.98
N VAL A 206 -7.37 0.70 11.53
CA VAL A 206 -6.62 1.76 10.85
C VAL A 206 -5.16 1.36 10.80
N SER A 207 -4.55 1.48 9.62
CA SER A 207 -3.09 1.50 9.49
C SER A 207 -2.65 2.90 9.09
N TYR A 208 -1.57 3.40 9.67
CA TYR A 208 -1.08 4.75 9.43
C TYR A 208 0.44 4.83 9.58
N PHE A 209 1.02 5.87 8.99
CA PHE A 209 2.43 6.21 9.13
C PHE A 209 2.57 7.46 9.98
N CYS A 210 3.69 7.52 10.70
CA CYS A 210 4.15 8.75 11.32
C CYS A 210 5.18 9.39 10.41
N LEU A 211 4.77 10.44 9.72
CA LEU A 211 5.62 11.21 8.82
C LEU A 211 6.26 12.37 9.59
N PRO A 212 7.55 12.65 9.43
CA PRO A 212 8.20 13.79 10.08
C PRO A 212 7.42 15.11 9.87
N THR A 213 7.30 15.95 10.90
CA THR A 213 6.46 17.16 10.92
C THR A 213 6.84 18.17 9.82
N ALA A 214 8.09 18.14 9.39
CA ALA A 214 8.63 19.00 8.32
C ALA A 214 8.99 18.20 7.06
N LEU A 215 8.16 17.22 6.66
CA LEU A 215 8.35 16.51 5.41
C LEU A 215 8.18 17.46 4.21
N ARG A 216 9.30 17.80 3.58
CA ARG A 216 9.40 18.58 2.36
C ARG A 216 9.47 17.64 1.15
N SER A 217 9.11 18.15 -0.02
CA SER A 217 9.31 17.43 -1.27
C SER A 217 9.81 18.34 -2.38
N SER A 218 10.57 17.77 -3.31
CA SER A 218 11.10 18.44 -4.49
C SER A 218 10.81 17.57 -5.72
N VAL A 219 10.34 18.22 -6.78
CA VAL A 219 10.13 17.59 -8.09
C VAL A 219 11.03 18.30 -9.09
N ILE A 220 11.87 17.53 -9.78
CA ILE A 220 12.83 18.03 -10.76
C ILE A 220 12.56 17.30 -12.07
N CYS A 221 12.05 18.00 -13.08
CA CYS A 221 11.80 17.40 -14.38
C CYS A 221 13.11 16.91 -15.04
N GLU A 222 13.03 15.88 -15.88
CA GLU A 222 14.19 15.38 -16.62
C GLU A 222 14.93 16.51 -17.36
N ASN A 223 16.25 16.54 -17.18
CA ASN A 223 17.22 17.55 -17.63
C ASN A 223 17.11 18.91 -16.92
N ALA A 224 16.41 19.01 -15.79
CA ALA A 224 16.44 20.16 -14.90
C ALA A 224 17.28 19.87 -13.65
N ASN A 225 17.53 20.92 -12.87
CA ASN A 225 18.15 20.85 -11.56
C ASN A 225 17.31 21.60 -10.53
N ASN A 226 17.55 21.31 -9.25
CA ASN A 226 16.98 22.06 -8.14
C ASN A 226 17.87 21.90 -6.91
N THR A 227 17.73 22.81 -5.95
CA THR A 227 18.51 22.80 -4.71
C THR A 227 17.61 22.50 -3.52
N LEU A 228 17.98 21.50 -2.72
CA LEU A 228 17.40 21.25 -1.40
C LEU A 228 18.12 22.15 -0.40
N ILE A 229 17.37 22.89 0.40
CA ILE A 229 17.92 23.84 1.37
C ILE A 229 17.22 23.66 2.71
N CYS A 230 18.02 23.54 3.77
CA CYS A 230 17.60 23.54 5.16
C CYS A 230 18.07 24.81 5.87
N GLU A 231 17.33 25.21 6.92
CA GLU A 231 17.63 26.41 7.70
C GLU A 231 18.89 26.21 8.55
N GLN A 232 19.49 27.31 9.00
CA GLN A 232 20.74 27.27 9.76
C GLN A 232 20.57 26.43 11.04
N GLY A 233 21.53 25.52 11.28
CA GLY A 233 21.45 24.57 12.41
C GLY A 233 20.66 23.29 12.12
N THR A 234 20.20 23.09 10.87
CA THR A 234 19.56 21.85 10.45
C THR A 234 20.23 21.25 9.20
N VAL A 235 20.12 19.94 9.04
CA VAL A 235 20.64 19.17 7.91
C VAL A 235 19.53 18.38 7.22
N ILE A 236 19.74 18.09 5.95
CA ILE A 236 18.84 17.30 5.11
C ILE A 236 18.89 15.84 5.56
N ASN A 237 17.72 15.27 5.82
CA ASN A 237 17.50 13.85 6.01
C ASN A 237 16.59 13.34 4.88
N ILE A 238 17.13 12.50 4.00
CA ILE A 238 16.44 11.99 2.80
C ILE A 238 15.58 10.80 3.18
N HIS A 239 14.29 10.90 2.91
CA HIS A 239 13.34 9.82 3.18
C HIS A 239 13.05 8.97 1.94
N THR A 240 12.78 9.61 0.79
CA THR A 240 12.61 8.89 -0.47
C THR A 240 13.19 9.65 -1.66
N ALA A 241 13.67 8.92 -2.66
CA ALA A 241 13.96 9.46 -3.98
C ALA A 241 13.56 8.47 -5.08
N ASN A 242 13.01 9.00 -6.18
CA ASN A 242 12.73 8.24 -7.40
C ASN A 242 12.94 9.09 -8.65
N TYR A 243 13.91 8.72 -9.48
CA TYR A 243 14.03 9.19 -10.86
C TYR A 243 13.26 8.24 -11.78
N GLY A 244 12.13 8.70 -12.30
CA GLY A 244 11.21 7.85 -13.05
C GLY A 244 9.93 8.58 -13.41
N ARG A 245 8.79 7.89 -13.38
CA ARG A 245 7.47 8.51 -13.55
C ARG A 245 6.43 7.72 -12.77
N THR A 246 5.73 8.42 -11.90
CA THR A 246 4.69 7.86 -11.01
C THR A 246 3.29 8.38 -11.29
N ASP A 247 3.15 9.40 -12.14
CA ASP A 247 1.87 9.95 -12.56
C ASP A 247 1.96 10.61 -13.95
N ARG A 248 0.79 10.89 -14.56
CA ARG A 248 0.70 11.45 -15.92
C ARG A 248 0.83 12.97 -15.98
N SER A 249 0.62 13.67 -14.87
CA SER A 249 0.48 15.13 -14.80
C SER A 249 1.78 15.86 -14.46
N THR A 250 2.61 15.29 -13.60
CA THR A 250 3.87 15.88 -13.16
C THR A 250 4.84 15.97 -14.34
N CYS A 251 5.44 17.15 -14.54
CA CYS A 251 6.36 17.43 -15.64
C CYS A 251 5.80 17.03 -17.03
N SER A 252 4.50 17.24 -17.26
CA SER A 252 3.81 16.82 -18.50
C SER A 252 3.68 17.92 -19.56
N ILE A 253 3.98 19.17 -19.21
CA ILE A 253 3.85 20.32 -20.12
C ILE A 253 4.70 20.07 -21.37
N ARG A 254 4.07 20.19 -22.55
CA ARG A 254 4.68 19.99 -23.88
C ARG A 254 5.26 18.58 -24.12
N ARG A 255 4.83 17.58 -23.35
CA ARG A 255 5.20 16.16 -23.58
C ARG A 255 4.06 15.43 -24.31
N PRO A 256 4.35 14.60 -25.32
CA PRO A 256 3.35 13.73 -25.94
C PRO A 256 2.74 12.75 -24.93
N ALA A 257 1.47 12.38 -25.13
CA ALA A 257 0.77 11.44 -24.26
C ALA A 257 1.47 10.07 -24.16
N SER A 258 2.17 9.64 -25.22
CA SER A 258 2.97 8.41 -25.20
C SER A 258 4.10 8.43 -24.18
N GLN A 259 4.73 9.60 -23.95
CA GLN A 259 5.84 9.75 -23.01
C GLN A 259 5.39 9.87 -21.56
N THR A 260 4.09 10.10 -21.29
CA THR A 260 3.54 10.22 -19.94
C THR A 260 2.64 9.03 -19.56
N ALA A 261 2.38 8.10 -20.48
CA ALA A 261 1.46 6.99 -20.28
C ALA A 261 1.92 5.98 -19.23
N LYS A 262 3.24 5.69 -19.19
CA LYS A 262 3.86 4.74 -18.26
C LYS A 262 4.13 5.41 -16.92
N THR A 263 3.40 5.00 -15.87
CA THR A 263 3.45 5.61 -14.53
C THR A 263 3.94 4.64 -13.45
N ASP A 264 4.42 3.47 -13.84
CA ASP A 264 5.04 2.45 -13.02
C ASP A 264 6.56 2.41 -13.29
N CYS A 265 7.18 3.58 -13.39
CA CYS A 265 8.60 3.71 -13.68
C CYS A 265 9.39 4.15 -12.44
N TYR A 266 10.24 3.25 -11.96
CA TYR A 266 11.06 3.43 -10.77
C TYR A 266 12.52 3.07 -11.04
N SER A 267 13.45 3.89 -10.56
CA SER A 267 14.89 3.55 -10.60
C SER A 267 15.37 3.12 -9.22
N SER A 268 15.93 1.91 -9.13
CA SER A 268 16.49 1.33 -7.89
C SER A 268 17.65 2.14 -7.32
N ASN A 269 18.33 2.92 -8.17
CA ASN A 269 19.54 3.65 -7.77
C ASN A 269 19.23 5.08 -7.31
N SER A 270 17.99 5.55 -7.45
CA SER A 270 17.60 6.91 -7.08
C SER A 270 17.84 7.21 -5.60
N GLN A 271 17.40 6.30 -4.73
CA GLN A 271 17.55 6.43 -3.29
C GLN A 271 19.01 6.52 -2.84
N PRO A 272 19.87 5.53 -3.14
CA PRO A 272 21.25 5.58 -2.68
C PRO A 272 21.99 6.80 -3.21
N ILE A 273 21.81 7.16 -4.49
CA ILE A 273 22.49 8.33 -5.07
C ILE A 273 22.08 9.64 -4.38
N VAL A 274 20.78 9.87 -4.16
CA VAL A 274 20.33 11.11 -3.51
C VAL A 274 20.72 11.16 -2.03
N THR A 275 20.67 10.02 -1.33
CA THR A 275 21.14 9.94 0.05
C THR A 275 22.64 10.22 0.13
N ASP A 276 23.46 9.59 -0.71
CA ASP A 276 24.91 9.77 -0.69
C ASP A 276 25.32 11.23 -0.99
N GLU A 277 24.57 11.92 -1.86
CA GLU A 277 24.84 13.31 -2.24
C GLU A 277 24.34 14.34 -1.23
N CYS A 278 23.20 14.09 -0.57
CA CYS A 278 22.47 15.12 0.18
C CYS A 278 22.33 14.87 1.69
N GLU A 279 22.54 13.66 2.18
CA GLU A 279 22.31 13.33 3.59
C GLU A 279 23.29 14.08 4.50
N GLY A 280 22.79 14.68 5.58
CA GLY A 280 23.62 15.31 6.61
C GLY A 280 24.24 16.66 6.21
N ILE A 281 23.91 17.21 5.04
CA ILE A 281 24.32 18.57 4.64
C ILE A 281 23.11 19.52 4.59
N ASN A 282 23.33 20.83 4.65
CA ASN A 282 22.25 21.82 4.71
C ASN A 282 21.83 22.38 3.33
N ILE A 283 22.67 22.22 2.30
CA ILE A 283 22.41 22.66 0.93
C ILE A 283 22.89 21.56 -0.03
N CYS A 284 21.99 21.02 -0.86
CA CYS A 284 22.32 19.98 -1.85
C CYS A 284 21.74 20.32 -3.22
N VAL A 285 22.53 20.23 -4.28
CA VAL A 285 22.09 20.50 -5.67
C VAL A 285 21.89 19.17 -6.38
N LEU A 286 20.69 18.94 -6.91
CA LEU A 286 20.33 17.71 -7.61
C LEU A 286 20.06 17.98 -9.09
N VAL A 287 20.55 17.09 -9.95
CA VAL A 287 20.33 17.12 -11.40
C VAL A 287 19.58 15.87 -11.84
N ALA A 288 18.38 16.03 -12.40
CA ALA A 288 17.54 14.91 -12.81
C ALA A 288 17.89 14.44 -14.24
N SER A 289 18.85 13.52 -14.40
CA SER A 289 19.26 13.03 -15.72
C SER A 289 19.59 11.54 -15.76
N ASN A 290 19.50 10.97 -16.96
CA ASN A 290 19.94 9.60 -17.25
C ASN A 290 21.42 9.37 -16.96
N ALA A 291 22.26 10.41 -17.04
CA ALA A 291 23.69 10.28 -16.73
C ALA A 291 23.94 10.02 -15.24
N VAL A 292 23.07 10.51 -14.36
CA VAL A 292 23.15 10.32 -12.91
C VAL A 292 22.45 9.03 -12.51
N PHE A 293 21.21 8.82 -12.95
CA PHE A 293 20.33 7.78 -12.41
C PHE A 293 20.13 6.56 -13.33
N SER A 294 20.80 6.51 -14.48
CA SER A 294 20.48 5.63 -15.61
C SER A 294 19.07 5.87 -16.17
N ASP A 295 18.69 5.16 -17.25
CA ASP A 295 17.33 5.24 -17.80
C ASP A 295 16.48 4.03 -17.38
N PRO A 296 15.61 4.15 -16.36
CA PRO A 296 14.75 3.05 -15.90
C PRO A 296 13.59 2.73 -16.86
N CYS A 297 13.24 3.63 -17.78
CA CYS A 297 12.10 3.45 -18.67
C CYS A 297 12.26 4.25 -19.97
N VAL A 298 13.06 3.71 -20.89
CA VAL A 298 13.33 4.30 -22.21
C VAL A 298 12.02 4.70 -22.92
N GLY A 299 12.01 5.91 -23.47
CA GLY A 299 10.84 6.48 -24.16
C GLY A 299 9.79 7.11 -23.25
N THR A 300 9.95 7.02 -21.92
CA THR A 300 9.10 7.71 -20.94
C THR A 300 9.82 8.96 -20.44
N ALA A 301 9.12 10.09 -20.43
CA ALA A 301 9.64 11.34 -19.87
C ALA A 301 9.70 11.22 -18.34
N LYS A 302 10.86 11.44 -17.73
CA LYS A 302 11.04 11.21 -16.28
C LYS A 302 11.01 12.49 -15.46
N PHE A 303 10.96 12.35 -14.14
CA PHE A 303 11.24 13.37 -13.15
C PHE A 303 11.89 12.72 -11.93
N LEU A 304 12.77 13.46 -11.24
CA LEU A 304 13.26 13.10 -9.92
C LEU A 304 12.28 13.66 -8.88
N TYR A 305 11.64 12.77 -8.14
CA TYR A 305 10.92 13.10 -6.92
C TYR A 305 11.84 12.83 -5.72
N VAL A 306 11.94 13.77 -4.78
CA VAL A 306 12.63 13.58 -3.50
C VAL A 306 11.72 14.03 -2.37
N SER A 307 11.60 13.24 -1.30
CA SER A 307 11.07 13.72 -0.02
C SER A 307 12.13 13.67 1.06
N TYR A 308 12.18 14.71 1.88
CA TYR A 308 13.22 14.94 2.86
C TYR A 308 12.68 15.76 4.02
N SER A 309 13.37 15.76 5.14
CA SER A 309 13.11 16.70 6.25
C SER A 309 14.39 17.44 6.60
N CYS A 310 14.25 18.60 7.24
CA CYS A 310 15.37 19.27 7.90
C CYS A 310 15.36 18.89 9.37
N VAL A 311 16.44 18.26 9.84
CA VAL A 311 16.60 17.83 11.24
C VAL A 311 17.73 18.60 11.91
N ALA A 312 17.61 18.88 13.20
CA ALA A 312 18.65 19.57 13.95
C ALA A 312 19.96 18.75 13.97
N ILE A 313 21.08 19.45 13.92
CA ILE A 313 22.45 18.89 14.03
C ILE A 313 22.75 18.56 15.50
#